data_AF-A0A7K2QMF9-F1
#
_entry.id   AF-A0A7K2QMF9-F1
#
_cell.length_a   1.000
_cell.length_b   1.000
_cell.length_c   1.000
_cell.angle_alpha   90.00
_cell.angle_beta   90.00
_cell.angle_gamma   90.00
#
_symmetry.space_group_name_H-M   'P 1'
#
loop_
_entity.id
_entity.type
_entity.pdbx_description
1 polymer ?
#
loop_
_entity_poly.entity_id
_entity_poly.type
_entity_poly.pdbx_seq_one_letter_code
_entity_poly.pdbx_strand_id
1 'polypeptide(L)' 'GAGGGSWDIALDSPAAKPSAEHTVAQIAMDGAEFCQLAAGHISPEEAAVGQHGDREAIRDVLFAAASLSRL' A
#
# COMPACT_ATOMS: atom_id res chain seq x y z
N GLY A 1 2.72 2.41 18.45
CA GLY A 1 2.60 1.01 18.89
C GLY A 1 3.71 0.20 18.23
N ALA A 2 3.97 -1.03 18.68
CA ALA A 2 4.99 -1.94 18.11
C ALA A 2 4.61 -2.48 16.69
N GLY A 3 4.08 -1.61 15.83
CA GLY A 3 3.50 -1.93 14.52
C GLY A 3 4.48 -1.74 13.38
N GLY A 4 5.70 -2.25 13.53
CA GLY A 4 6.67 -2.34 12.44
C GLY A 4 6.61 -3.73 11.81
N GLY A 5 6.45 -3.80 10.49
CA GLY A 5 6.45 -5.06 9.74
C GLY A 5 6.20 -4.82 8.26
N SER A 6 6.77 -5.67 7.41
CA SER A 6 6.47 -5.69 5.98
C SER A 6 5.20 -6.51 5.74
N TRP A 7 4.35 -6.02 4.85
CA TRP A 7 3.14 -6.70 4.41
C TRP A 7 3.24 -6.87 2.91
N ASP A 8 3.11 -8.10 2.44
CA ASP A 8 3.17 -8.38 1.01
C ASP A 8 1.76 -8.51 0.42
N ILE A 9 1.54 -7.85 -0.72
CA ILE A 9 0.27 -7.87 -1.44
C ILE A 9 0.52 -8.52 -2.80
N ALA A 10 -0.17 -9.63 -3.08
CA ALA A 10 -0.14 -10.23 -4.40
C ALA A 10 -1.03 -9.42 -5.36
N LEU A 11 -0.48 -9.01 -6.51
CA LEU A 11 -1.18 -8.18 -7.50
C LEU A 11 -1.90 -9.01 -8.58
N ASP A 12 -1.53 -10.29 -8.73
CA ASP A 12 -2.06 -11.14 -9.80
C ASP A 12 -3.53 -11.54 -9.57
N SER A 13 -3.89 -11.87 -8.33
CA SER A 13 -5.28 -12.19 -7.95
C SER A 13 -5.49 -12.18 -6.43
N PRO A 14 -6.73 -11.99 -5.93
CA PRO A 14 -7.03 -11.97 -4.49
C PRO A 14 -6.71 -13.27 -3.74
N ALA A 15 -6.64 -14.41 -4.44
CA ALA A 15 -6.33 -15.72 -3.86
C ALA A 15 -4.84 -16.11 -4.00
N ALA A 16 -4.03 -15.28 -4.67
CA ALA A 16 -2.62 -15.56 -4.87
C ALA A 16 -1.83 -15.41 -3.56
N LYS A 17 -0.76 -16.21 -3.43
CA LYS A 17 0.21 -16.05 -2.35
C LYS A 17 1.28 -15.05 -2.76
N PRO A 18 1.65 -14.09 -1.89
CA PRO A 18 2.76 -13.20 -2.17
C PRO A 18 4.10 -13.95 -2.28
N SER A 19 5.04 -13.38 -3.05
CA SER A 19 6.39 -13.92 -3.24
C SER A 19 7.42 -12.80 -3.21
N ALA A 20 8.39 -12.90 -2.29
CA ALA A 20 9.49 -11.94 -2.19
C ALA A 20 10.39 -11.94 -3.43
N GLU A 21 10.53 -13.09 -4.10
CA GLU A 21 11.32 -13.23 -5.35
C GLU A 21 10.68 -12.50 -6.53
N HIS A 22 9.37 -12.21 -6.46
CA HIS A 22 8.61 -11.52 -7.51
C HIS A 22 8.09 -10.15 -7.05
N THR A 23 8.73 -9.53 -6.05
CA THR A 23 8.38 -8.19 -5.61
C THR A 23 8.67 -7.17 -6.72
N VAL A 24 7.63 -6.50 -7.20
CA VAL A 24 7.74 -5.45 -8.22
C VAL A 24 7.86 -4.04 -7.64
N ALA A 25 7.39 -3.83 -6.40
CA ALA A 25 7.42 -2.54 -5.74
C ALA A 25 7.40 -2.64 -4.21
N GLN A 26 7.88 -1.60 -3.55
CA GLN A 26 7.83 -1.43 -2.09
C GLN A 26 7.43 0.01 -1.73
N ILE A 27 6.58 0.14 -0.71
CA ILE A 27 6.11 1.42 -0.17
C ILE A 27 6.44 1.44 1.33
N ALA A 28 7.07 2.52 1.77
CA ALA A 28 7.27 2.83 3.19
C ALA A 28 6.29 3.92 3.60
N MET A 29 5.54 3.67 4.68
CA MET A 29 4.52 4.57 5.20
C MET A 29 4.38 4.44 6.71
N ASP A 30 3.98 5.53 7.37
CA ASP A 30 3.62 5.46 8.79
C ASP A 30 2.28 4.71 8.96
N GLY A 31 2.15 3.94 10.05
CA GLY A 31 0.92 3.20 10.32
C GLY A 31 -0.30 4.12 10.51
N ALA A 32 -0.12 5.32 11.06
CA ALA A 32 -1.19 6.30 11.17
C ALA A 32 -1.51 6.91 9.80
N GLU A 33 -0.51 7.21 8.96
CA GLU A 33 -0.73 7.68 7.58
C GLU A 33 -1.52 6.65 6.77
N PHE A 34 -1.19 5.36 6.86
CA PHE A 34 -1.96 4.30 6.22
C PHE A 34 -3.43 4.31 6.68
N CYS A 35 -3.68 4.44 7.98
CA CYS A 35 -5.05 4.53 8.51
C CYS A 35 -5.78 5.79 8.01
N GLN A 36 -5.11 6.94 7.93
CA GLN A 36 -5.70 8.17 7.39
C GLN A 36 -6.00 8.03 5.89
N LEU A 37 -5.11 7.41 5.12
CA LEU A 37 -5.34 7.11 3.71
C LEU A 37 -6.55 6.19 3.53
N ALA A 38 -6.60 5.08 4.27
CA ALA A 38 -7.72 4.13 4.22
C ALA A 38 -9.06 4.76 4.64
N ALA A 39 -9.02 5.76 5.52
CA ALA A 39 -10.18 6.56 5.92
C ALA A 39 -10.55 7.68 4.92
N GLY A 40 -9.76 7.89 3.86
CA GLY A 40 -9.96 8.93 2.85
C GLY A 40 -9.63 10.34 3.33
N HIS A 41 -8.86 10.48 4.41
CA HIS A 41 -8.50 11.77 4.99
C HIS A 41 -7.28 12.44 4.32
N ILE A 42 -6.42 11.66 3.67
CA ILE A 42 -5.26 12.13 2.90
C ILE A 42 -5.28 11.51 1.50
N SER A 43 -4.69 12.21 0.53
CA SER A 43 -4.58 11.69 -0.83
C SER A 43 -3.48 10.64 -0.96
N PRO A 44 -3.59 9.68 -1.91
CA PRO A 44 -2.51 8.74 -2.25
C PRO A 44 -1.13 9.40 -2.45
N GLU A 45 -1.10 10.60 -3.04
CA GLU A 45 0.11 11.36 -3.31
C GLU A 45 0.80 11.87 -2.04
N GLU A 46 0.05 12.03 -0.94
CA GLU A 46 0.53 12.56 0.34
C GLU A 46 0.94 11.47 1.35
N ALA A 47 0.52 10.21 1.13
CA ALA A 47 0.55 9.16 2.16
C ALA A 47 1.83 8.32 2.24
N ALA A 48 2.82 8.53 1.37
CA ALA A 48 3.99 7.65 1.24
C ALA A 48 5.32 8.39 1.49
N VAL A 49 6.05 7.95 2.52
CA VAL A 49 7.36 8.50 2.93
C VAL A 49 8.50 7.98 2.04
N GLY A 50 8.34 6.80 1.45
CA GLY A 50 9.31 6.23 0.51
C GLY A 50 8.67 5.23 -0.46
N GLN A 51 9.15 5.20 -1.70
CA GLN A 51 8.61 4.37 -2.77
C GLN A 51 9.76 3.84 -3.65
N HIS A 52 9.71 2.56 -4.03
CA HIS A 52 10.67 1.94 -4.94
C HIS A 52 9.98 0.91 -5.85
N GLY A 53 10.46 0.80 -7.10
CA GLY A 53 9.95 -0.16 -8.09
C GLY A 53 8.88 0.41 -9.01
N ASP A 54 7.93 -0.44 -9.39
CA ASP A 54 6.87 -0.12 -10.36
C ASP A 54 5.91 0.96 -9.83
N ARG A 55 5.92 2.13 -10.46
CA ARG A 55 5.10 3.28 -10.08
C ARG A 55 3.61 3.08 -10.32
N GLU A 56 3.24 2.31 -11.34
CA GLU A 56 1.83 2.03 -11.63
C GLU A 56 1.26 1.10 -10.55
N ALA A 57 1.99 0.03 -10.22
CA ALA A 57 1.62 -0.86 -9.11
C ALA A 57 1.49 -0.10 -7.78
N ILE A 58 2.42 0.81 -7.49
CA ILE A 58 2.35 1.65 -6.28
C ILE A 58 1.10 2.52 -6.26
N ARG A 59 0.85 3.24 -7.37
CA ARG A 59 -0.33 4.10 -7.50
C ARG A 59 -1.60 3.28 -7.28
N ASP A 60 -1.74 2.16 -7.98
CA ASP A 60 -2.95 1.35 -7.94
C ASP A 60 -3.23 0.81 -6.53
N VAL A 61 -2.19 0.38 -5.79
CA VAL A 61 -2.32 -0.04 -4.39
C VAL A 61 -2.76 1.11 -3.47
N LEU A 62 -2.17 2.31 -3.60
CA LEU A 62 -2.54 3.45 -2.77
C LEU A 62 -3.98 3.93 -3.04
N PHE A 63 -4.40 3.93 -4.32
CA PHE A 63 -5.78 4.26 -4.70
C PHE A 63 -6.77 3.18 -4.23
N ALA A 64 -6.38 1.90 -4.29
CA ALA A 64 -7.19 0.81 -3.75
C ALA A 64 -7.35 0.96 -2.22
N ALA A 65 -6.29 1.27 -1.48
CA ALA A 65 -6.36 1.54 -0.04
C ALA A 65 -7.28 2.73 0.26
N ALA A 66 -7.15 3.85 -0.45
CA ALA A 66 -8.01 5.02 -0.28
C ALA A 66 -9.50 4.73 -0.59
N SER A 67 -9.77 3.75 -1.45
CA SER A 67 -11.14 3.35 -1.79
C SER A 67 -11.89 2.64 -0.67
N LEU A 68 -11.19 2.11 0.34
CA LEU A 68 -11.79 1.41 1.48
C LEU A 68 -12.74 2.30 2.30
N SER A 69 -12.53 3.62 2.27
CA SER A 69 -13.40 4.62 2.91
C SER A 69 -14.83 4.66 2.37
N ARG A 70 -15.08 4.01 1.22
CA ARG A 70 -16.37 4.00 0.53
C ARG A 70 -17.09 2.65 0.60
N LEU A 71 -16.55 1.67 1.34
CA LEU A 71 -17.17 0.38 1.63
C LEU A 71 -18.11 0.50 2.84
#